data_AF-A0A933MB32-F1
#
_entry.id   AF-A0A933MB32-F1
#
_cell.length_a   1.000
_cell.length_b   1.000
_cell.length_c   1.000
_cell.angle_alpha   90.00
_cell.angle_beta   90.00
_cell.angle_gamma   90.00
#
_symmetry.space_group_name_H-M   'P 1'
#
loop_
_entity.id
_entity.type
_entity.pdbx_description
1 polymer ?
#
loop_
_entity_poly.entity_id
_entity_poly.type
_entity_poly.pdbx_seq_one_letter_code
_entity_poly.pdbx_strand_id
1 'polypeptide(L)'
;MDLNRDEYSAKKREIERKREEVDQERIEKETWLQDAALSDITANEIESFCSKISAGIDLCTLEDKRNILKLLAVTITFDGESITIGGGVPVKKVSTSSLPQYQK
;
A
#
# COMPACT_ATOMS: atom_id res chain seq x y z
N MET A 1 1.19 -62.05 -4.34
CA MET A 1 2.24 -61.10 -3.91
C MET A 1 1.84 -59.73 -4.46
N ASP A 2 0.98 -58.99 -3.77
CA ASP A 2 0.46 -57.67 -4.21
C ASP A 2 1.11 -56.48 -3.49
N LEU A 3 2.12 -56.75 -2.65
CA LEU A 3 2.78 -55.75 -1.78
C LEU A 3 3.36 -54.55 -2.53
N ASN A 4 3.71 -54.70 -3.82
CA ASN A 4 4.24 -53.60 -4.63
C ASN A 4 3.15 -52.58 -5.02
N ARG A 5 1.95 -53.02 -5.43
CA ARG A 5 0.96 -52.12 -6.03
C ARG A 5 0.42 -51.10 -5.03
N ASP A 6 0.20 -51.54 -3.80
CA ASP A 6 -0.31 -50.69 -2.73
C ASP A 6 0.75 -49.68 -2.26
N GLU A 7 2.02 -50.10 -2.13
CA GLU A 7 3.13 -49.18 -1.84
C GLU A 7 3.32 -48.12 -2.94
N TYR A 8 3.27 -48.51 -4.22
CA TYR A 8 3.35 -47.56 -5.33
C TYR A 8 2.19 -46.56 -5.30
N SER A 9 0.98 -47.01 -4.99
CA SER A 9 -0.20 -46.12 -4.89
C SER A 9 -0.09 -45.13 -3.73
N ALA A 10 0.43 -45.58 -2.58
CA ALA A 10 0.65 -44.74 -1.40
C ALA A 10 1.74 -43.69 -1.68
N LYS A 11 2.85 -44.11 -2.32
CA LYS A 11 3.93 -43.20 -2.73
C LYS A 11 3.45 -42.16 -3.73
N LYS A 12 2.60 -42.55 -4.69
CA LYS A 12 2.03 -41.64 -5.69
C LYS A 12 1.15 -40.57 -5.02
N ARG A 13 0.26 -40.97 -4.11
CA ARG A 13 -0.58 -40.02 -3.35
C ARG A 13 0.25 -39.06 -2.51
N GLU A 14 1.32 -39.54 -1.88
CA GLU A 14 2.21 -38.67 -1.09
C GLU A 14 2.96 -37.66 -1.97
N ILE A 15 3.37 -38.05 -3.19
CA ILE A 15 4.00 -37.15 -4.15
C ILE A 15 2.99 -36.12 -4.68
N GLU A 16 1.76 -36.54 -4.98
CA GLU A 16 0.68 -35.63 -5.42
C GLU A 16 0.35 -34.61 -4.33
N ARG A 17 0.20 -35.05 -3.07
CA ARG A 17 0.00 -34.18 -1.91
C ARG A 17 1.13 -33.15 -1.76
N LYS A 18 2.39 -33.59 -1.84
CA LYS A 18 3.55 -32.68 -1.77
C LYS A 18 3.62 -31.70 -2.94
N ARG A 19 3.16 -32.10 -4.13
CA ARG A 19 3.08 -31.19 -5.28
C ARG A 19 2.03 -30.12 -5.06
N GLU A 20 0.86 -30.49 -4.55
CA GLU A 20 -0.19 -29.53 -4.20
C GLU A 20 0.28 -28.54 -3.12
N GLU A 21 0.96 -29.02 -2.08
CA GLU A 21 1.54 -28.15 -1.04
C GLU A 21 2.55 -27.15 -1.62
N VAL A 22 3.46 -27.62 -2.47
CA VAL A 22 4.48 -26.76 -3.10
C VAL A 22 3.87 -25.76 -4.07
N ASP A 23 2.88 -26.17 -4.87
CA ASP A 23 2.19 -25.26 -5.78
C ASP A 23 1.40 -24.19 -5.01
N GLN A 24 0.78 -24.55 -3.88
CA GLN A 24 0.08 -23.62 -3.02
C GLN A 24 1.03 -22.60 -2.39
N GLU A 25 2.16 -23.05 -1.83
CA GLU A 25 3.20 -22.15 -1.31
C GLU A 25 3.77 -21.22 -2.39
N ARG A 26 3.90 -21.72 -3.63
CA ARG A 26 4.38 -20.90 -4.76
C ARG A 26 3.41 -19.76 -5.03
N ILE A 27 2.11 -20.05 -5.12
CA ILE A 27 1.07 -19.05 -5.40
C ILE A 27 1.03 -17.98 -4.30
N GLU A 28 1.13 -18.40 -3.04
CA GLU A 28 1.14 -17.48 -1.90
C GLU A 28 2.34 -16.53 -1.93
N LYS A 29 3.54 -17.07 -2.20
CA LYS A 29 4.76 -16.27 -2.32
C LYS A 29 4.72 -15.32 -3.53
N GLU A 30 4.17 -15.77 -4.66
CA GLU A 30 4.03 -14.95 -5.86
C GLU A 30 3.05 -13.80 -5.66
N THR A 31 1.94 -14.05 -4.96
CA THR A 31 0.98 -13.01 -4.56
C THR A 31 1.65 -11.99 -3.64
N TRP A 32 2.41 -12.46 -2.64
CA TRP A 32 3.12 -11.58 -1.71
C TRP A 32 4.17 -10.70 -2.41
N LEU A 33 4.88 -11.25 -3.40
CA LEU A 33 5.83 -10.49 -4.22
C LEU A 33 5.14 -9.42 -5.09
N GLN A 34 3.96 -9.72 -5.64
CA GLN A 34 3.18 -8.74 -6.39
C GLN A 34 2.70 -7.60 -5.48
N ASP A 35 2.20 -7.93 -4.29
CA ASP A 35 1.77 -6.93 -3.30
C ASP A 35 2.94 -6.05 -2.84
N ALA A 36 4.11 -6.65 -2.60
CA ALA A 36 5.32 -5.92 -2.25
C ALA A 36 5.76 -4.97 -3.38
N ALA A 37 5.75 -5.45 -4.63
CA ALA A 37 6.09 -4.62 -5.80
C ALA A 37 5.12 -3.43 -5.97
N LEU A 38 3.81 -3.64 -5.75
CA LEU A 38 2.80 -2.58 -5.78
C LEU A 38 3.03 -1.57 -4.65
N SER A 39 3.39 -2.03 -3.46
CA SER A 39 3.74 -1.17 -2.32
C SER A 39 4.96 -0.29 -2.63
N ASP A 40 6.02 -0.86 -3.22
CA ASP A 40 7.23 -0.12 -3.59
C ASP A 40 6.97 0.93 -4.68
N ILE A 41 6.13 0.60 -5.68
CA ILE A 41 5.69 1.57 -6.70
C ILE A 41 4.95 2.72 -6.02
N THR A 42 4.02 2.41 -5.13
CA THR A 42 3.20 3.41 -4.42
C THR A 42 4.07 4.32 -3.55
N ALA A 43 5.08 3.75 -2.86
CA ALA A 43 6.01 4.53 -2.04
C ALA A 43 6.83 5.51 -2.90
N ASN A 44 7.37 5.05 -4.04
CA ASN A 44 8.12 5.90 -4.97
C ASN A 44 7.26 7.04 -5.55
N GLU A 45 5.99 6.76 -5.86
CA GLU A 45 5.06 7.78 -6.34
C GLU A 45 4.78 8.84 -5.27
N ILE A 46 4.58 8.43 -4.01
CA ILE A 46 4.41 9.33 -2.87
C ILE A 46 5.66 10.18 -2.66
N GLU A 47 6.85 9.58 -2.67
CA GLU A 47 8.11 10.32 -2.51
C GLU A 47 8.34 11.33 -3.65
N SER A 48 8.05 10.93 -4.89
CA SER A 48 8.12 11.82 -6.06
C SER A 48 7.15 13.00 -5.92
N PHE A 49 5.93 12.73 -5.47
CA PHE A 49 4.91 13.75 -5.22
C PHE A 49 5.35 14.72 -4.11
N CYS A 50 5.80 14.21 -2.97
CA CYS A 50 6.33 15.01 -1.87
C CYS A 50 7.51 15.88 -2.32
N SER A 51 8.44 15.31 -3.09
CA SER A 51 9.60 16.05 -3.63
C SER A 51 9.17 17.19 -4.55
N LYS A 52 8.19 16.96 -5.43
CA LYS A 52 7.62 17.99 -6.32
C LYS A 52 6.91 19.09 -5.54
N ILE A 53 6.17 18.73 -4.48
CA ILE A 53 5.53 19.72 -3.59
C ILE A 53 6.60 20.56 -2.90
N SER A 54 7.61 19.95 -2.30
CA SER A 54 8.69 20.67 -1.62
C SER A 54 9.41 21.63 -2.56
N ALA A 55 9.82 21.15 -3.75
CA ALA A 55 10.45 21.98 -4.75
C ALA A 55 9.54 23.13 -5.24
N GLY A 56 8.23 22.87 -5.39
CA GLY A 56 7.25 23.89 -5.73
C GLY A 56 7.11 24.95 -4.66
N ILE A 57 7.04 24.54 -3.38
CA ILE A 57 7.00 25.46 -2.24
C ILE A 57 8.27 26.31 -2.19
N ASP A 58 9.45 25.74 -2.45
CA ASP A 58 10.70 26.50 -2.43
C ASP A 58 10.75 27.60 -3.48
N LEU A 59 10.17 27.36 -4.66
CA LEU A 59 10.08 28.32 -5.77
C LEU A 59 8.94 29.34 -5.60
N CYS A 60 7.99 29.10 -4.70
CA CYS A 60 6.89 30.02 -4.42
C CYS A 60 7.33 31.30 -3.71
N THR A 61 6.67 32.42 -4.01
CA THR A 61 6.88 33.67 -3.28
C THR A 61 6.36 33.57 -1.84
N LEU A 62 6.74 34.53 -0.99
CA LEU A 62 6.27 34.59 0.40
C LEU A 62 4.74 34.70 0.49
N GLU A 63 4.12 35.39 -0.47
CA GLU A 63 2.67 35.53 -0.57
C GLU A 63 2.01 34.20 -0.97
N ASP A 64 2.59 33.49 -1.93
CA ASP A 64 2.12 32.16 -2.34
C ASP A 64 2.20 31.15 -1.19
N LYS A 65 3.31 31.13 -0.45
CA LYS A 65 3.48 30.28 0.75
C LYS A 65 2.40 30.57 1.79
N ARG A 66 2.09 31.85 2.02
CA ARG A 66 1.04 32.27 2.95
C ARG A 66 -0.35 31.85 2.47
N ASN A 67 -0.61 31.89 1.17
CA ASN A 67 -1.88 31.45 0.59
C ASN A 67 -2.04 29.92 0.65
N ILE A 68 -0.96 29.16 0.42
CA ILE A 68 -0.94 27.70 0.59
C ILE A 68 -1.26 27.31 2.04
N LEU A 69 -0.62 27.96 3.02
CA LEU A 69 -0.89 27.70 4.45
C LEU A 69 -2.35 27.98 4.84
N LYS A 70 -2.97 29.02 4.25
CA LYS A 70 -4.41 29.29 4.45
C LYS A 70 -5.30 28.21 3.84
N LEU A 71 -4.96 27.72 2.65
CA LEU A 71 -5.71 26.66 1.97
C LEU A 71 -5.64 25.32 2.72
N LEU A 72 -4.49 25.02 3.34
CA LEU A 72 -4.27 23.81 4.14
C LEU A 72 -4.87 23.89 5.56
N ALA A 73 -5.65 24.94 5.84
CA ALA A 73 -6.29 25.18 7.14
C ALA A 73 -5.33 24.98 8.33
N VAL A 74 -4.07 25.41 8.18
CA VAL A 74 -3.03 25.21 9.19
C VAL A 74 -3.29 26.13 10.37
N THR A 75 -3.50 25.54 11.55
CA THR A 75 -3.60 26.22 12.84
C THR A 75 -2.25 26.16 13.52
N ILE A 76 -1.66 27.31 13.82
CA ILE A 76 -0.41 27.42 14.57
C ILE A 76 -0.75 27.99 15.94
N THR A 77 -0.52 27.23 17.00
CA THR A 77 -0.65 27.70 18.38
C THR A 77 0.73 27.85 19.01
N PHE A 78 0.93 28.95 19.74
CA PHE A 78 2.14 29.25 20.49
C PHE A 78 1.75 29.56 21.94
N ASP A 79 2.26 28.77 22.88
CA ASP A 79 1.96 28.90 24.31
C ASP A 79 3.10 29.57 25.12
N GLY A 80 4.16 30.02 24.44
CA GLY A 80 5.34 30.62 25.06
C GLY A 80 6.51 29.66 25.26
N GLU A 81 6.27 28.35 25.24
CA GLU A 81 7.29 27.31 25.41
C GLU A 81 7.36 26.35 24.21
N SER A 82 6.24 26.15 23.51
CA SER A 82 6.11 25.26 22.37
C SER A 82 5.31 25.89 21.22
N ILE A 83 5.65 25.48 20.00
CA ILE A 83 4.87 25.75 18.79
C ILE A 83 4.20 24.45 18.38
N THR A 84 2.87 24.45 18.30
CA THR A 84 2.09 23.33 17.75
C THR A 84 1.51 23.73 16.41
N ILE A 85 1.78 22.93 15.37
CA ILE A 85 1.28 23.14 14.02
C ILE A 85 0.27 22.02 13.72
N GLY A 86 -1.01 22.34 13.76
CA GLY A 86 -2.09 21.45 13.34
C GLY A 86 -2.50 21.74 11.91
N GLY A 87 -2.43 20.78 11.00
CA GLY A 87 -2.87 20.93 9.61
C GLY A 87 -3.97 19.93 9.27
N GLY A 88 -4.84 20.28 8.33
CA GLY A 88 -5.84 19.36 7.77
C GLY A 88 -5.84 19.46 6.26
N VAL A 89 -5.62 18.33 5.56
CA VAL A 89 -5.84 18.29 4.11
C VAL A 89 -7.34 18.18 3.87
N PRO A 90 -8.00 19.18 3.26
CA PRO A 90 -9.43 19.10 2.98
C PRO A 90 -9.67 18.01 1.93
N VAL A 91 -10.11 16.84 2.36
CA VAL A 91 -10.49 15.75 1.45
C VAL A 91 -11.86 16.08 0.89
N LYS A 92 -11.92 16.47 -0.39
CA LYS A 92 -13.18 16.58 -1.11
C LYS A 92 -13.80 15.17 -1.13
N LYS A 93 -14.97 14.99 -0.53
CA LYS A 93 -15.66 13.69 -0.53
C LYS A 93 -15.90 13.27 -1.98
N VAL A 94 -15.08 12.36 -2.49
CA VAL A 94 -15.36 11.67 -3.74
C VAL A 94 -16.44 10.65 -3.41
N SER A 95 -17.64 10.84 -3.95
CA SER A 95 -18.72 9.88 -3.85
C SER A 95 -18.28 8.56 -4.51
N THR A 96 -17.80 7.62 -3.71
CA THR A 96 -17.56 6.23 -4.10
C THR A 96 -18.90 5.55 -4.32
N SER A 97 -19.53 5.78 -5.48
CA SER A 97 -20.71 5.05 -5.93
C SER A 97 -20.40 3.98 -6.98
N SER A 98 -19.13 3.58 -7.13
CA SER A 98 -18.75 2.60 -8.17
C SER A 98 -17.51 1.78 -7.81
N LEU A 99 -17.56 1.05 -6.69
CA LEU A 99 -16.73 -0.15 -6.52
C LEU A 99 -17.67 -1.37 -6.52
N PRO A 100 -17.44 -2.37 -7.39
CA PRO A 100 -18.29 -3.55 -7.47
C PRO A 100 -18.18 -4.36 -6.17
N GLN A 101 -19.33 -4.63 -5.54
CA GLN A 101 -19.43 -5.51 -4.39
C GLN A 101 -19.12 -6.94 -4.84
N TYR A 102 -17.95 -7.46 -4.47
CA TYR A 102 -17.73 -8.90 -4.46
C TYR A 102 -18.54 -9.49 -3.30
N GLN A 103 -19.64 -10.15 -3.64
CA GLN A 103 -20.41 -10.97 -2.71
C GLN A 103 -19.57 -12.19 -2.32
N LYS A 104 -19.49 -12.46 -1.02
CA LYS A 104 -19.06 -13.75 -0.46
C LYS A 104 -20.19 -14.75 -0.56
#